data_AF-A0A9E8MY11-F1
#
_entry.id   AF-A0A9E8MY11-F1
#
_cell.length_a   1.000
_cell.length_b   1.000
_cell.length_c   1.000
_cell.angle_alpha   90.00
_cell.angle_beta   90.00
_cell.angle_gamma   90.00
#
_symmetry.space_group_name_H-M   'P 1'
#
loop_
_entity.id
_entity.type
_entity.pdbx_description
1 polymer ?
#
loop_
_entity_poly.entity_id
_entity_poly.type
_entity_poly.pdbx_seq_one_letter_code
_entity_poly.pdbx_strand_id
1 'polypeptide(L)' 'MGRSATIGDYTDFKGNILALTSITMNVYATAEGRMLARNGAVIMTHTNIITKPID' A
#
# COMPACT_ATOMS: atom_id res chain seq x y z
N MET A 1 -14.90 -8.72 1.86
CA MET A 1 -13.60 -8.57 2.55
C MET A 1 -12.50 -8.59 1.49
N GLY A 2 -11.63 -7.57 1.45
CA GLY A 2 -10.47 -7.52 0.54
C GLY A 2 -10.72 -7.11 -0.92
N ARG A 3 -11.71 -6.25 -1.22
CA ARG A 3 -11.80 -5.68 -2.58
C ARG A 3 -10.73 -4.60 -2.78
N SER A 4 -10.57 -3.72 -1.80
CA SER A 4 -9.52 -2.71 -1.74
C SER A 4 -8.89 -2.68 -0.34
N ALA A 5 -7.73 -2.05 -0.24
CA ALA A 5 -7.07 -1.76 1.03
C ALA A 5 -6.74 -0.27 1.12
N THR A 6 -6.75 0.27 2.33
CA THR A 6 -6.31 1.63 2.62
C THR A 6 -5.26 1.59 3.72
N ILE A 7 -4.09 2.17 3.45
CA ILE A 7 -3.07 2.49 4.44
C ILE A 7 -3.29 3.95 4.84
N GLY A 8 -3.54 4.17 6.13
CA GLY A 8 -3.90 5.47 6.68
C GLY A 8 -2.77 6.50 6.62
N ASP A 9 -3.09 7.74 7.00
CA ASP A 9 -2.12 8.82 7.09
C ASP A 9 -1.01 8.46 8.09
N TYR A 10 0.23 8.86 7.79
CA TYR A 10 1.40 8.67 8.67
C TYR A 10 1.56 7.23 9.21
N THR A 11 1.06 6.24 8.47
CA THR A 11 1.07 4.83 8.90
C THR A 11 2.32 4.14 8.39
N ASP A 12 3.02 3.45 9.29
CA ASP A 12 4.10 2.53 8.95
C ASP A 12 3.56 1.10 8.81
N PHE A 13 3.39 0.64 7.58
CA PHE A 13 2.89 -0.69 7.29
C PHE A 13 4.04 -1.67 7.00
N LYS A 14 3.98 -2.87 7.59
CA LYS A 14 4.92 -3.97 7.30
C LYS A 14 4.18 -5.18 6.77
N GLY A 15 4.61 -5.68 5.62
CA GLY A 15 4.08 -6.90 5.00
C GLY A 15 3.59 -6.70 3.57
N ASN A 16 2.86 -7.70 3.07
CA ASN A 16 2.37 -7.70 1.69
C ASN A 16 0.86 -7.52 1.67
N ILE A 17 0.37 -6.60 0.84
CA ILE A 17 -1.05 -6.43 0.56
C ILE A 17 -1.33 -6.99 -0.84
N LEU A 18 -2.30 -7.89 -0.93
CA LEU A 18 -2.89 -8.32 -2.19
C LEU A 18 -4.37 -7.87 -2.22
N ALA A 19 -4.66 -6.82 -2.99
CA ALA A 19 -6.02 -6.32 -3.18
C ALA A 19 -6.57 -6.70 -4.56
N LEU A 20 -7.86 -7.05 -4.61
CA LEU A 20 -8.51 -7.40 -5.88
C LEU A 20 -8.62 -6.19 -6.83
N THR A 21 -8.90 -5.01 -6.29
CA THR A 21 -9.15 -3.79 -7.09
C THR A 21 -8.08 -2.74 -6.82
N SER A 22 -8.12 -2.01 -5.70
CA SER A 22 -7.17 -0.92 -5.43
C SER A 22 -6.49 -0.99 -4.07
N ILE A 23 -5.33 -0.35 -3.97
CA ILE A 23 -4.67 -0.03 -2.70
C ILE A 23 -4.52 1.50 -2.67
N THR A 24 -4.98 2.15 -1.61
CA THR A 24 -4.72 3.58 -1.39
C THR A 24 -3.73 3.75 -0.24
N MET A 25 -2.64 4.46 -0.50
CA MET A 25 -1.69 4.93 0.51
C MET A 25 -1.95 6.41 0.74
N ASN A 26 -2.47 6.76 1.92
CA ASN A 26 -2.75 8.16 2.23
C ASN A 26 -1.47 8.91 2.63
N VAL A 27 -1.59 10.17 3.08
CA VAL A 27 -0.46 11.11 3.16
C VAL A 27 0.64 10.59 4.09
N TYR A 28 1.88 10.64 3.61
CA TYR A 28 3.08 10.22 4.37
C TYR A 28 3.08 8.75 4.86
N ALA A 29 2.22 7.88 4.32
CA ALA A 29 2.28 6.46 4.63
C ALA A 29 3.57 5.83 4.10
N THR A 30 4.18 4.96 4.91
CA THR A 30 5.35 4.15 4.55
C THR A 30 4.98 2.67 4.55
N ALA A 31 5.64 1.90 3.68
CA ALA A 31 5.43 0.48 3.58
C ALA A 31 6.75 -0.27 3.37
N GLU A 32 7.02 -1.26 4.22
CA GLU A 32 8.09 -2.24 4.02
C GLU A 32 7.46 -3.55 3.53
N GLY A 33 7.54 -3.82 2.22
CA GLY A 33 6.73 -4.88 1.64
C GLY A 33 6.39 -4.74 0.16
N ARG A 34 5.25 -5.33 -0.22
CA ARG A 34 4.70 -5.29 -1.59
C ARG A 34 3.24 -4.86 -1.58
N MET A 35 2.92 -3.82 -2.36
CA MET A 35 1.55 -3.35 -2.57
C MET A 35 1.07 -3.84 -3.93
N LEU A 36 0.23 -4.89 -3.96
CA LEU A 36 -0.18 -5.58 -5.17
C LEU A 36 -1.68 -5.42 -5.41
N ALA A 37 -2.04 -4.60 -6.42
CA ALA A 37 -3.42 -4.44 -6.88
C ALA A 37 -3.64 -5.24 -8.17
N ARG A 38 -4.62 -6.16 -8.18
CA ARG A 38 -4.84 -7.07 -9.33
C ARG A 38 -5.53 -6.40 -10.53
N ASN A 39 -6.62 -5.69 -10.28
CA ASN A 39 -7.51 -5.15 -11.32
C ASN A 39 -7.66 -3.63 -11.25
N GLY A 40 -6.73 -2.94 -10.60
CA GLY A 40 -6.77 -1.49 -10.42
C GLY A 40 -5.39 -0.96 -10.07
N ALA A 41 -5.34 0.11 -9.28
CA ALA A 41 -4.11 0.84 -9.04
C ALA A 41 -3.67 0.79 -7.57
N VAL A 42 -2.36 0.95 -7.38
CA VAL A 42 -1.79 1.45 -6.12
C VAL A 42 -1.76 2.97 -6.23
N ILE A 43 -2.56 3.64 -5.41
CA ILE A 43 -2.74 5.09 -5.39
C ILE A 43 -1.88 5.63 -4.26
N MET A 44 -0.89 6.47 -4.59
CA MET A 44 -0.06 7.20 -3.62
C MET A 44 -0.51 8.65 -3.63
N THR A 45 -1.09 9.12 -2.52
CA THR A 45 -1.69 10.46 -2.48
C THR A 45 -0.67 11.57 -2.20
N HIS A 46 0.51 11.23 -1.67
CA HIS A 46 1.56 12.21 -1.36
C HIS A 46 2.96 11.57 -1.33
N THR A 47 3.88 12.09 -0.50
CA THR A 47 5.22 11.52 -0.24
C THR A 47 5.12 10.17 0.47
N ASN A 48 4.75 9.15 -0.29
CA ASN A 48 4.70 7.76 0.14
C ASN A 48 6.02 7.05 -0.14
N ILE A 49 6.40 6.11 0.71
CA ILE A 49 7.62 5.32 0.56
C ILE A 49 7.22 3.84 0.56
N ILE A 50 7.66 3.10 -0.47
CA ILE A 50 7.56 1.64 -0.51
C ILE A 50 8.98 1.09 -0.60
N THR A 51 9.40 0.39 0.45
CA THR A 51 10.71 -0.26 0.55
C THR A 51 10.56 -1.74 0.27
N LYS A 52 11.38 -2.28 -0.65
CA LYS A 52 11.42 -3.72 -0.90
C LYS A 52 11.83 -4.46 0.39
N PRO A 53 11.26 -5.64 0.70
CA PRO A 53 11.78 -6.48 1.77
C PRO A 53 13.27 -6.77 1.59
N ILE A 54 13.98 -6.87 2.71
CA ILE A 54 15.33 -7.42 2.76
C ILE A 54 15.19 -8.93 2.49
N ASP A 55 16.05 -9.47 1.64
CA ASP A 55 16.08 -10.91 1.34
C ASP A 55 16.56 -11.72 2.56
#